data_AF-A0A7M3NMK0-F1
#
_entry.id   AF-A0A7M3NMK0-F1
#
_cell.length_a   1.000
_cell.length_b   1.000
_cell.length_c   1.000
_cell.angle_alpha   90.00
_cell.angle_beta   90.00
_cell.angle_gamma   90.00
#
_symmetry.space_group_name_H-M   'P 1'
#
loop_
_entity.id
_entity.type
_entity.pdbx_description
1 polymer ?
#
loop_
_entity_poly.entity_id
_entity_poly.type
_entity_poly.pdbx_seq_one_letter_code
_entity_poly.pdbx_strand_id
1 'polypeptide(L)'
;MTTPDIAARRVLGACAALMIGALTLTACGGSANADNDDKGGQDSKSSAATIEISAKNGSTGASINSTGVKVSDGRLTEVKMTVADSGQAVPGALSGNGGSWKPKEQLERGTKYRISATAKDGDGRSTAADSTFTTVSSSDSFIGTYTPDGGATVGVGMPVSFNFDKAIGDKKAVQSHITVSSSSGQKVVGHWFGTQRLDFRPEEYWKAGSKVTMKIDLDGVEGANGVYGVQKKTVTFTIGHSQVSTVDVNTQTMTVVRDGATIKSVPISAGSSEFTTYNGQMVITEKFEKLRMDSRTVGLANAYDIPDVPHAMRLTQSGTFIHGNYWYNKGNPPFGRQGTSHGCVGLQDVQGGQGDTPSKWFFENSTVGDVVIVKNSPDKTVTPENGLNGWNMAWSEWVAGSAV
;
A
#
# COMPACT_ATOMS: atom_id res chain seq x y z
N MET A 1 -31.47 19.00 -17.73
CA MET A 1 -32.92 19.25 -17.54
C MET A 1 -33.66 17.98 -17.90
N THR A 2 -34.76 17.73 -17.17
CA THR A 2 -35.80 16.69 -17.34
C THR A 2 -35.40 15.22 -17.13
N THR A 3 -35.64 14.74 -15.92
CA THR A 3 -36.14 13.38 -15.63
C THR A 3 -37.51 13.15 -16.28
N PRO A 4 -37.83 11.89 -16.63
CA PRO A 4 -38.95 11.16 -16.00
C PRO A 4 -38.59 9.67 -15.77
N ASP A 5 -39.39 8.76 -15.21
CA ASP A 5 -40.39 8.72 -14.14
C ASP A 5 -40.77 7.22 -14.00
N ILE A 6 -40.81 6.72 -12.76
CA ILE A 6 -41.74 5.74 -12.15
C ILE A 6 -42.64 4.89 -13.09
N ALA A 7 -42.63 3.55 -12.92
CA ALA A 7 -43.83 2.78 -12.55
C ALA A 7 -43.58 1.27 -12.38
N ALA A 8 -44.07 0.77 -11.25
CA ALA A 8 -44.20 -0.64 -10.88
C ALA A 8 -45.30 -1.36 -11.65
N ARG A 9 -45.16 -2.69 -11.81
CA ARG A 9 -46.29 -3.61 -12.01
C ARG A 9 -46.14 -4.84 -11.12
N ARG A 10 -47.09 -4.96 -10.18
CA ARG A 10 -47.46 -6.21 -9.50
C ARG A 10 -48.38 -7.00 -10.42
N VAL A 11 -48.20 -8.32 -10.50
CA VAL A 11 -49.25 -9.27 -10.87
C VAL A 11 -49.16 -10.45 -9.90
N LEU A 12 -50.26 -10.67 -9.16
CA LEU A 12 -50.55 -11.91 -8.44
C LEU A 12 -50.96 -12.99 -9.46
N GLY A 13 -50.48 -14.22 -9.26
CA GLY A 13 -51.04 -15.43 -9.83
C GLY A 13 -50.99 -16.52 -8.77
N ALA A 14 -52.14 -16.83 -8.19
CA ALA A 14 -52.32 -17.94 -7.26
C ALA A 14 -52.68 -19.21 -8.05
N CYS A 15 -52.00 -20.32 -7.76
CA CYS A 15 -52.54 -21.67 -7.93
C CYS A 15 -52.03 -22.54 -6.79
N ALA A 16 -52.98 -23.07 -6.02
CA ALA A 16 -52.75 -24.02 -4.94
C ALA A 16 -52.68 -25.45 -5.49
N ALA A 17 -51.79 -26.27 -4.94
CA ALA A 17 -51.93 -27.71 -4.89
C ALA A 17 -51.34 -28.22 -3.57
N LEU A 18 -52.20 -28.90 -2.81
CA LEU A 18 -51.87 -29.58 -1.55
C LEU A 18 -50.84 -30.69 -1.76
N MET A 19 -49.92 -30.85 -0.81
CA MET A 19 -49.48 -32.17 -0.35
C MET A 19 -49.16 -32.14 1.16
N ILE A 20 -49.73 -33.12 1.84
CA ILE A 20 -49.65 -33.41 3.27
C ILE A 20 -48.32 -34.12 3.57
N GLY A 21 -47.69 -33.77 4.70
CA GLY A 21 -46.52 -34.48 5.22
C GLY A 21 -46.20 -34.06 6.65
N ALA A 22 -46.90 -34.65 7.62
CA ALA A 22 -46.58 -34.58 9.03
C ALA A 22 -45.34 -35.43 9.36
N LEU A 23 -44.49 -34.98 10.30
CA LEU A 23 -43.61 -35.75 11.20
C LEU A 23 -42.84 -34.74 12.08
N THR A 24 -43.42 -34.31 13.20
CA THR A 24 -43.09 -34.70 14.60
C THR A 24 -41.73 -34.22 15.11
N LEU A 25 -41.79 -33.19 15.96
CA LEU A 25 -40.75 -32.83 16.93
C LEU A 25 -40.49 -34.03 17.86
N THR A 26 -39.24 -34.46 17.97
CA THR A 26 -38.79 -35.34 19.06
C THR A 26 -37.92 -34.52 20.00
N ALA A 27 -38.57 -34.01 21.05
CA ALA A 27 -37.93 -33.73 22.31
C ALA A 27 -37.67 -35.07 23.02
N CYS A 28 -36.42 -35.40 23.29
CA CYS A 28 -36.10 -36.49 24.20
C CYS A 28 -35.85 -35.91 25.60
N GLY A 29 -36.95 -35.73 26.34
CA GLY A 29 -36.94 -35.81 27.80
C GLY A 29 -37.36 -37.22 28.17
N GLY A 30 -36.43 -38.05 28.63
CA GLY A 30 -36.69 -39.41 29.08
C GLY A 30 -36.44 -39.53 30.58
N SER A 31 -37.51 -39.52 31.37
CA SER A 31 -37.51 -40.07 32.73
C SER A 31 -37.53 -41.59 32.59
N ALA A 32 -36.45 -42.24 33.01
CA ALA A 32 -36.41 -43.68 33.26
C ALA A 32 -36.29 -43.91 34.76
N ASN A 33 -37.25 -44.64 35.33
CA ASN A 33 -37.13 -45.26 36.64
C ASN A 33 -35.90 -46.17 36.65
N ALA A 34 -35.00 -45.96 37.60
CA ALA A 34 -33.87 -46.83 37.86
C ALA A 34 -34.34 -47.99 38.76
N ASP A 35 -34.34 -49.21 38.22
CA ASP A 35 -34.07 -50.40 39.02
C ASP A 35 -32.56 -50.53 39.16
N ASN A 36 -32.11 -50.70 40.40
CA ASN A 36 -30.71 -50.90 40.77
C ASN A 36 -30.15 -52.15 40.09
N ASP A 37 -29.16 -51.96 39.23
CA ASP A 37 -28.14 -52.97 38.97
C ASP A 37 -26.77 -52.30 38.91
N ASP A 38 -26.02 -52.55 39.98
CA ASP A 38 -24.67 -52.10 40.25
C ASP A 38 -23.70 -52.80 39.27
N LYS A 39 -23.26 -52.08 38.23
CA LYS A 39 -22.15 -52.49 37.36
C LYS A 39 -21.21 -51.31 37.16
N GLY A 40 -19.98 -51.50 37.68
CA GLY A 40 -18.95 -50.50 37.87
C GLY A 40 -18.68 -49.63 36.63
N GLY A 41 -18.72 -48.32 36.86
CA GLY A 41 -18.29 -47.32 35.90
C GLY A 41 -16.78 -47.43 35.65
N GLN A 42 -16.40 -47.68 34.39
CA GLN A 42 -15.12 -47.23 33.89
C GLN A 42 -15.18 -45.70 33.80
N ASP A 43 -14.46 -45.02 34.69
CA ASP A 43 -14.12 -43.61 34.53
C ASP A 43 -13.48 -43.40 33.15
N SER A 44 -14.22 -42.82 32.22
CA SER A 44 -13.69 -42.33 30.96
C SER A 44 -12.80 -41.12 31.27
N LYS A 45 -11.53 -41.37 31.58
CA LYS A 45 -10.54 -40.31 31.80
C LYS A 45 -10.55 -39.35 30.61
N SER A 46 -10.81 -38.07 30.87
CA SER A 46 -10.73 -37.01 29.85
C SER A 46 -9.31 -36.91 29.29
N SER A 47 -9.18 -36.47 28.04
CA SER A 47 -7.88 -36.22 27.42
C SER A 47 -7.06 -35.24 28.27
N ALA A 48 -5.76 -35.50 28.42
CA ALA A 48 -4.84 -34.59 29.09
C ALA A 48 -4.49 -33.36 28.22
N ALA A 49 -4.74 -33.43 26.92
CA ALA A 49 -4.42 -32.35 25.99
C ALA A 49 -5.28 -31.10 26.25
N THR A 50 -4.66 -29.92 26.22
CA THR A 50 -5.36 -28.63 26.38
C THR A 50 -5.14 -27.78 25.14
N ILE A 51 -6.24 -27.39 24.48
CA ILE A 51 -6.20 -26.53 23.29
C ILE A 51 -6.42 -25.07 23.71
N GLU A 52 -5.53 -24.19 23.25
CA GLU A 52 -5.66 -22.74 23.40
C GLU A 52 -5.82 -22.10 22.01
N ILE A 53 -6.98 -21.49 21.77
CA ILE A 53 -7.23 -20.64 20.60
C ILE A 53 -6.99 -19.20 21.02
N SER A 54 -6.07 -18.51 20.35
CA SER A 54 -5.66 -17.15 20.74
C SER A 54 -6.81 -16.13 20.70
N ALA A 55 -7.77 -16.33 19.80
CA ALA A 55 -8.97 -15.53 19.70
C ALA A 55 -10.12 -16.17 20.48
N LYS A 56 -10.56 -15.52 21.56
CA LYS A 56 -11.65 -16.00 22.42
C LYS A 56 -12.96 -16.06 21.66
N ASN A 57 -13.80 -17.04 21.99
CA ASN A 57 -15.13 -17.15 21.38
C ASN A 57 -15.97 -15.90 21.69
N GLY A 58 -16.63 -15.37 20.67
CA GLY A 58 -17.40 -14.12 20.71
C GLY A 58 -16.58 -12.84 20.72
N SER A 59 -15.25 -12.91 20.72
CA SER A 59 -14.41 -11.70 20.78
C SER A 59 -14.51 -10.85 19.51
N THR A 60 -14.41 -9.54 19.71
CA THR A 60 -14.16 -8.54 18.67
C THR A 60 -12.75 -7.99 18.89
N GLY A 61 -12.04 -7.63 17.81
CA GLY A 61 -10.68 -7.11 17.95
C GLY A 61 -9.57 -8.17 17.93
N ALA A 62 -9.86 -9.40 17.49
CA ALA A 62 -8.80 -10.41 17.35
C ALA A 62 -7.70 -9.93 16.37
N SER A 63 -6.44 -10.24 16.69
CA SER A 63 -5.31 -9.85 15.84
C SER A 63 -5.38 -10.52 14.48
N ILE A 64 -5.07 -9.78 13.42
CA ILE A 64 -4.93 -10.34 12.07
C ILE A 64 -3.59 -11.07 11.86
N ASN A 65 -2.65 -10.93 12.80
CA ASN A 65 -1.27 -11.43 12.71
C ASN A 65 -0.98 -12.60 13.66
N SER A 66 -1.46 -12.51 14.91
CA SER A 66 -1.14 -13.48 15.96
C SER A 66 -2.22 -14.55 16.17
N THR A 67 -3.30 -14.50 15.39
CA THR A 67 -4.37 -15.50 15.48
C THR A 67 -3.87 -16.90 15.14
N GLY A 68 -4.09 -17.87 16.03
CA GLY A 68 -3.68 -19.26 15.86
C GLY A 68 -4.16 -20.16 17.00
N VAL A 69 -3.68 -21.40 16.96
CA VAL A 69 -4.00 -22.44 17.95
C VAL A 69 -2.72 -23.03 18.51
N LYS A 70 -2.69 -23.28 19.83
CA LYS A 70 -1.63 -24.03 20.51
C LYS A 70 -2.25 -25.19 21.28
N VAL A 71 -1.46 -26.23 21.52
CA VAL A 71 -1.85 -27.34 22.39
C VAL A 71 -0.75 -27.64 23.39
N SER A 72 -1.11 -27.91 24.64
CA SER A 72 -0.24 -28.54 25.64
C SER A 72 -0.65 -29.99 25.87
N ASP A 73 0.30 -30.84 26.29
CA ASP A 73 0.06 -32.25 26.67
C ASP A 73 -0.58 -33.11 25.57
N GLY A 74 -0.36 -32.73 24.32
CA GLY A 74 -0.88 -33.41 23.14
C GLY A 74 -0.40 -32.82 21.82
N ARG A 75 -1.02 -33.24 20.72
CA ARG A 75 -0.76 -32.76 19.36
C ARG A 75 -2.07 -32.45 18.64
N LEU A 76 -2.09 -31.34 17.91
CA LEU A 76 -3.18 -30.99 17.00
C LEU A 76 -3.21 -32.01 15.86
N THR A 77 -4.39 -32.57 15.61
CA THR A 77 -4.63 -33.51 14.50
C THR A 77 -5.37 -32.85 13.35
N GLU A 78 -6.24 -31.88 13.66
CA GLU A 78 -7.02 -31.16 12.66
C GLU A 78 -7.27 -29.74 13.15
N VAL A 79 -7.10 -28.77 12.25
CA VAL A 79 -7.54 -27.39 12.47
C VAL A 79 -8.19 -26.89 11.20
N LYS A 80 -9.41 -26.39 11.31
CA LYS A 80 -10.18 -25.83 10.20
C LYS A 80 -10.60 -24.43 10.58
N MET A 81 -10.28 -23.48 9.71
CA MET A 81 -10.71 -22.09 9.85
C MET A 81 -11.48 -21.67 8.59
N THR A 82 -12.57 -20.95 8.77
CA THR A 82 -13.41 -20.43 7.68
C THR A 82 -13.84 -19.00 7.94
N VAL A 83 -14.08 -18.24 6.86
CA VAL A 83 -14.84 -17.00 6.92
C VAL A 83 -16.27 -17.35 7.31
N ALA A 84 -16.80 -16.73 8.37
CA ALA A 84 -18.05 -17.15 8.97
C ALA A 84 -19.25 -16.96 8.04
N ASP A 85 -19.24 -15.93 7.20
CA ASP A 85 -20.37 -15.58 6.35
C ASP A 85 -20.38 -16.34 5.03
N SER A 86 -19.23 -16.50 4.37
CA SER A 86 -19.12 -17.20 3.09
C SER A 86 -18.82 -18.69 3.22
N GLY A 87 -18.34 -19.15 4.38
CA GLY A 87 -17.82 -20.50 4.57
C GLY A 87 -16.49 -20.77 3.86
N GLN A 88 -15.88 -19.77 3.22
CA GLN A 88 -14.61 -19.90 2.52
C GLN A 88 -13.52 -20.36 3.49
N ALA A 89 -12.79 -21.42 3.13
CA ALA A 89 -11.69 -21.93 3.92
C ALA A 89 -10.53 -20.93 3.99
N VAL A 90 -9.96 -20.77 5.17
CA VAL A 90 -8.72 -20.01 5.41
C VAL A 90 -7.57 -21.00 5.45
N PRO A 91 -6.64 -20.98 4.47
CA PRO A 91 -5.49 -21.86 4.48
C PRO A 91 -4.62 -21.62 5.72
N GLY A 92 -4.21 -22.70 6.38
CA GLY A 92 -3.28 -22.66 7.50
C GLY A 92 -2.28 -23.79 7.48
N ALA A 93 -1.37 -23.77 8.44
CA ALA A 93 -0.31 -24.76 8.58
C ALA A 93 -0.13 -25.17 10.04
N LEU A 94 -0.05 -26.48 10.27
CA LEU A 94 0.42 -27.06 11.53
C LEU A 94 1.95 -26.96 11.61
N SER A 95 2.49 -26.77 12.81
CA SER A 95 3.92 -26.99 13.05
C SER A 95 4.27 -28.46 12.86
N GLY A 96 5.52 -28.76 12.50
CA GLY A 96 5.95 -30.14 12.21
C GLY A 96 5.75 -31.12 13.39
N ASN A 97 5.75 -30.61 14.63
CA ASN A 97 5.47 -31.37 15.84
C ASN A 97 3.98 -31.40 16.25
N GLY A 98 3.09 -30.74 15.49
CA GLY A 98 1.67 -30.62 15.81
C GLY A 98 1.33 -29.77 17.05
N GLY A 99 2.30 -29.08 17.65
CA GLY A 99 2.07 -28.27 18.86
C GLY A 99 1.35 -26.94 18.61
N SER A 100 1.27 -26.50 17.35
CA SER A 100 0.64 -25.23 16.99
C SER A 100 0.10 -25.21 15.56
N TRP A 101 -0.82 -24.30 15.30
CA TRP A 101 -1.35 -23.98 13.97
C TRP A 101 -1.44 -22.46 13.79
N LYS A 102 -1.20 -21.99 12.56
CA LYS A 102 -1.45 -20.60 12.17
C LYS A 102 -1.97 -20.49 10.73
N PRO A 103 -2.70 -19.41 10.39
CA PRO A 103 -3.00 -19.05 9.00
C PRO A 103 -1.73 -18.92 8.15
N LYS A 104 -1.82 -19.25 6.86
CA LYS A 104 -0.71 -19.08 5.90
C LYS A 104 -0.57 -17.63 5.44
N GLU A 105 -1.69 -16.91 5.41
CA GLU A 105 -1.78 -15.51 5.03
C GLU A 105 -2.34 -14.69 6.18
N GLN A 106 -2.10 -13.38 6.15
CA GLN A 106 -2.67 -12.45 7.11
C GLN A 106 -4.19 -12.48 7.00
N LEU A 107 -4.89 -12.41 8.14
CA LEU A 107 -6.35 -12.34 8.13
C LEU A 107 -6.85 -10.96 7.68
N GLU A 108 -8.07 -10.92 7.16
CA GLU A 108 -8.71 -9.67 6.78
C GLU A 108 -9.20 -8.90 8.02
N ARG A 109 -9.17 -7.57 7.95
CA ARG A 109 -9.70 -6.68 9.00
C ARG A 109 -11.22 -6.75 9.06
N GLY A 110 -11.79 -6.60 10.26
CA GLY A 110 -13.23 -6.55 10.50
C GLY A 110 -14.00 -7.80 10.04
N THR A 111 -13.32 -8.92 9.83
CA THR A 111 -13.90 -10.13 9.26
C THR A 111 -14.18 -11.13 10.37
N LYS A 112 -15.37 -11.74 10.31
CA LYS A 112 -15.79 -12.77 11.24
C LYS A 112 -15.29 -14.14 10.76
N TYR A 113 -14.64 -14.88 11.64
CA TYR A 113 -14.12 -16.21 11.36
C TYR A 113 -14.67 -17.24 12.35
N ARG A 114 -14.69 -18.50 11.91
CA ARG A 114 -14.87 -19.67 12.76
C ARG A 114 -13.62 -20.52 12.69
N ILE A 115 -13.14 -21.00 13.81
CA ILE A 115 -12.02 -21.94 13.90
C ILE A 115 -12.42 -23.11 14.80
N SER A 116 -12.15 -24.33 14.33
CA SER A 116 -12.33 -25.58 15.04
C SER A 116 -11.01 -26.33 15.08
N ALA A 117 -10.62 -26.82 16.25
CA ALA A 117 -9.37 -27.54 16.45
C ALA A 117 -9.60 -28.83 17.24
N THR A 118 -8.95 -29.91 16.80
CA THR A 118 -8.95 -31.21 17.46
C THR A 118 -7.52 -31.60 17.79
N ALA A 119 -7.30 -32.09 19.00
CA ALA A 119 -6.01 -32.60 19.46
C ALA A 119 -6.15 -33.98 20.09
N LYS A 120 -5.03 -34.71 20.18
CA LYS A 120 -4.91 -35.97 20.91
C LYS A 120 -3.77 -35.93 21.92
N ASP A 121 -3.99 -36.51 23.09
CA ASP A 121 -2.95 -36.70 24.12
C ASP A 121 -2.04 -37.90 23.79
N GLY A 122 -1.07 -38.17 24.67
CA GLY A 122 -0.13 -39.30 24.53
C GLY A 122 -0.79 -40.67 24.56
N ASP A 123 -1.97 -40.78 25.18
CA ASP A 123 -2.77 -42.02 25.25
C ASP A 123 -3.76 -42.14 24.07
N GLY A 124 -3.73 -41.19 23.14
CA GLY A 124 -4.59 -41.17 21.96
C GLY A 124 -6.01 -40.64 22.19
N ARG A 125 -6.32 -40.10 23.38
CA ARG A 125 -7.64 -39.53 23.71
C ARG A 125 -7.78 -38.16 23.06
N SER A 126 -8.92 -37.93 22.42
CA SER A 126 -9.20 -36.67 21.72
C SER A 126 -9.78 -35.59 22.63
N THR A 127 -9.46 -34.34 22.32
CA THR A 127 -10.13 -33.13 22.82
C THR A 127 -10.39 -32.19 21.64
N ALA A 128 -11.41 -31.35 21.75
CA ALA A 128 -11.76 -30.39 20.70
C ALA A 128 -12.08 -29.02 21.32
N ALA A 129 -11.80 -27.96 20.56
CA ALA A 129 -12.13 -26.60 20.92
C ALA A 129 -12.55 -25.82 19.67
N ASP A 130 -13.55 -24.97 19.86
CA ASP A 130 -14.09 -24.11 18.80
C ASP A 130 -14.10 -22.65 19.26
N SER A 131 -13.94 -21.73 18.30
CA SER A 131 -14.09 -20.30 18.53
C SER A 131 -14.67 -19.63 17.30
N THR A 132 -15.62 -18.72 17.52
CA THR A 132 -16.08 -17.75 16.52
C THR A 132 -15.68 -16.36 16.99
N PHE A 133 -14.95 -15.60 16.20
CA PHE A 133 -14.44 -14.29 16.59
C PHE A 133 -14.43 -13.33 15.39
N THR A 134 -14.31 -12.04 15.67
CA THR A 134 -14.17 -10.99 14.66
C THR A 134 -12.81 -10.33 14.82
N THR A 135 -12.06 -10.21 13.72
CA THR A 135 -10.78 -9.50 13.72
C THR A 135 -10.96 -8.00 13.95
N VAL A 136 -9.88 -7.32 14.34
CA VAL A 136 -9.88 -5.87 14.51
C VAL A 136 -10.45 -5.16 13.29
N SER A 137 -11.38 -4.24 13.53
CA SER A 137 -12.14 -3.55 12.50
C SER A 137 -11.28 -2.51 11.77
N SER A 138 -11.72 -2.09 10.59
CA SER A 138 -11.07 -0.95 9.93
C SER A 138 -11.24 0.36 10.68
N SER A 139 -12.26 0.54 11.54
CA SER A 139 -12.44 1.74 12.37
C SER A 139 -11.50 1.79 13.58
N ASP A 140 -11.02 0.62 14.04
CA ASP A 140 -10.21 0.51 15.27
C ASP A 140 -8.74 0.13 14.96
N SER A 141 -8.37 0.13 13.67
CA SER A 141 -6.99 -0.11 13.25
C SER A 141 -6.53 0.84 12.15
N PHE A 142 -5.22 0.92 11.89
CA PHE A 142 -4.65 1.65 10.76
C PHE A 142 -3.58 0.82 10.04
N ILE A 143 -3.33 1.18 8.79
CA ILE A 143 -2.21 0.68 7.98
C ILE A 143 -1.49 1.84 7.30
N GLY A 144 -0.20 1.67 7.04
CA GLY A 144 0.58 2.48 6.12
C GLY A 144 0.73 1.76 4.77
N THR A 145 0.28 2.41 3.71
CA THR A 145 0.78 2.12 2.36
C THR A 145 2.14 2.77 2.21
N TYR A 146 3.08 2.13 1.51
CA TYR A 146 4.43 2.67 1.41
C TYR A 146 5.06 2.39 0.05
N THR A 147 6.06 3.20 -0.29
CA THR A 147 6.89 3.06 -1.48
C THR A 147 8.33 3.42 -1.13
N PRO A 148 9.35 2.77 -1.73
CA PRO A 148 9.26 1.63 -2.67
C PRO A 148 8.83 0.31 -2.01
N ASP A 149 8.29 -0.62 -2.79
CA ASP A 149 7.93 -1.98 -2.34
C ASP A 149 8.37 -3.04 -3.37
N GLY A 150 8.21 -4.32 -3.05
CA GLY A 150 8.32 -5.44 -4.00
C GLY A 150 9.73 -5.76 -4.49
N GLY A 151 10.78 -5.31 -3.78
CA GLY A 151 12.15 -5.51 -4.23
C GLY A 151 12.55 -4.60 -5.40
N ALA A 152 11.83 -3.49 -5.62
CA ALA A 152 12.09 -2.56 -6.70
C ALA A 152 13.55 -2.05 -6.71
N THR A 153 14.03 -1.69 -7.90
CA THR A 153 15.24 -0.88 -8.07
C THR A 153 14.83 0.52 -8.47
N VAL A 154 15.25 1.52 -7.70
CA VAL A 154 14.84 2.94 -7.87
C VAL A 154 16.07 3.85 -7.95
N GLY A 155 15.89 5.04 -8.50
CA GLY A 155 16.95 6.06 -8.57
C GLY A 155 17.29 6.64 -7.19
N VAL A 156 18.44 7.35 -7.14
CA VAL A 156 19.04 7.87 -5.90
C VAL A 156 18.21 8.92 -5.16
N GLY A 157 17.20 9.51 -5.80
CA GLY A 157 16.32 10.50 -5.20
C GLY A 157 15.09 9.93 -4.50
N MET A 158 14.80 8.63 -4.60
CA MET A 158 13.55 8.05 -4.10
C MET A 158 13.52 8.00 -2.57
N PRO A 159 12.70 8.81 -1.87
CA PRO A 159 12.53 8.62 -0.43
C PRO A 159 11.73 7.34 -0.15
N VAL A 160 11.83 6.84 1.08
CA VAL A 160 10.82 5.92 1.60
C VAL A 160 9.65 6.77 2.05
N SER A 161 8.45 6.54 1.54
CA SER A 161 7.25 7.31 1.91
C SER A 161 6.18 6.37 2.43
N PHE A 162 5.62 6.68 3.60
CA PHE A 162 4.44 6.04 4.18
C PHE A 162 3.25 6.99 4.07
N ASN A 163 2.12 6.49 3.58
CA ASN A 163 0.81 7.13 3.64
C ASN A 163 -0.13 6.24 4.46
N PHE A 164 -0.51 6.72 5.64
CA PHE A 164 -1.42 6.05 6.55
C PHE A 164 -2.88 6.23 6.10
N ASP A 165 -3.70 5.19 6.23
CA ASP A 165 -5.15 5.23 5.93
C ASP A 165 -5.96 6.04 6.96
N LYS A 166 -5.28 6.54 8.00
CA LYS A 166 -5.84 7.35 9.09
C LYS A 166 -4.85 8.37 9.60
N ALA A 167 -5.40 9.47 10.14
CA ALA A 167 -4.63 10.44 10.89
C ALA A 167 -3.97 9.81 12.12
N ILE A 168 -2.65 9.98 12.22
CA ILE A 168 -1.84 9.56 13.36
C ILE A 168 -1.75 10.71 14.36
N GLY A 169 -2.30 10.48 15.55
CA GLY A 169 -2.20 11.38 16.69
C GLY A 169 -0.87 11.24 17.44
N ASP A 170 -0.46 10.01 17.75
CA ASP A 170 0.84 9.73 18.37
C ASP A 170 1.89 9.36 17.31
N LYS A 171 2.41 10.41 16.67
CA LYS A 171 3.45 10.30 15.65
C LYS A 171 4.73 9.67 16.18
N LYS A 172 5.07 9.90 17.45
CA LYS A 172 6.30 9.38 18.06
C LYS A 172 6.20 7.87 18.22
N ALA A 173 5.08 7.38 18.76
CA ALA A 173 4.83 5.94 18.89
C ALA A 173 4.86 5.24 17.52
N VAL A 174 4.23 5.82 16.49
CA VAL A 174 4.25 5.22 15.15
C VAL A 174 5.64 5.27 14.51
N GLN A 175 6.31 6.42 14.52
CA GLN A 175 7.61 6.57 13.87
C GLN A 175 8.71 5.73 14.57
N SER A 176 8.70 5.58 15.89
CA SER A 176 9.71 4.76 16.60
C SER A 176 9.62 3.27 16.28
N HIS A 177 8.48 2.82 15.73
CA HIS A 177 8.25 1.45 15.30
C HIS A 177 8.50 1.23 13.80
N ILE A 178 9.01 2.23 13.10
CA ILE A 178 9.45 2.14 11.71
C ILE A 178 10.94 2.45 11.65
N THR A 179 11.75 1.46 11.27
CA THR A 179 13.19 1.65 11.06
C THR A 179 13.52 1.57 9.58
N VAL A 180 14.12 2.64 9.05
CA VAL A 180 14.68 2.65 7.69
C VAL A 180 16.20 2.70 7.80
N SER A 181 16.88 1.76 7.15
CA SER A 181 18.33 1.63 7.18
C SER A 181 18.88 1.40 5.78
N SER A 182 20.10 1.88 5.52
CA SER A 182 20.82 1.61 4.27
C SER A 182 22.14 0.90 4.54
N SER A 183 22.44 -0.07 3.69
CA SER A 183 23.75 -0.74 3.64
C SER A 183 24.93 0.21 3.36
N SER A 184 24.69 1.43 2.87
CA SER A 184 25.74 2.45 2.72
C SER A 184 26.18 3.08 4.05
N GLY A 185 25.41 2.86 5.13
CA GLY A 185 25.63 3.50 6.43
C GLY A 185 25.11 4.95 6.52
N GLN A 186 24.46 5.46 5.47
CA GLN A 186 23.85 6.80 5.52
C GLN A 186 22.80 6.87 6.64
N LYS A 187 22.89 7.91 7.48
CA LYS A 187 21.87 8.20 8.49
C LYS A 187 20.57 8.58 7.78
N VAL A 188 19.49 7.90 8.12
CA VAL A 188 18.15 8.13 7.56
C VAL A 188 17.27 8.74 8.64
N VAL A 189 16.55 9.81 8.31
CA VAL A 189 15.65 10.50 9.26
C VAL A 189 14.25 10.59 8.66
N GLY A 190 13.24 10.35 9.50
CA GLY A 190 11.84 10.50 9.14
C GLY A 190 11.34 11.93 9.33
N HIS A 191 10.45 12.38 8.46
CA HIS A 191 9.79 13.68 8.50
C HIS A 191 8.30 13.53 8.24
N TRP A 192 7.47 14.14 9.10
CA TRP A 192 6.02 14.11 8.95
C TRP A 192 5.49 15.26 8.09
N PHE A 193 4.78 14.91 7.02
CA PHE A 193 3.92 15.83 6.28
C PHE A 193 2.48 15.67 6.74
N GLY A 194 2.00 16.62 7.55
CA GLY A 194 0.67 16.52 8.17
C GLY A 194 0.61 15.35 9.16
N THR A 195 -0.55 14.71 9.31
CA THR A 195 -0.77 13.60 10.26
C THR A 195 -0.78 12.22 9.61
N GLN A 196 -0.67 12.14 8.28
CA GLN A 196 -0.89 10.90 7.53
C GLN A 196 0.28 10.50 6.63
N ARG A 197 1.27 11.37 6.44
CA ARG A 197 2.43 11.05 5.61
C ARG A 197 3.72 11.18 6.41
N LEU A 198 4.54 10.14 6.34
CA LEU A 198 5.86 10.06 6.96
C LEU A 198 6.87 9.62 5.89
N ASP A 199 7.80 10.51 5.57
CA ASP A 199 8.85 10.24 4.59
C ASP A 199 10.20 10.08 5.27
N PHE A 200 11.05 9.19 4.77
CA PHE A 200 12.40 8.96 5.26
C PHE A 200 13.40 9.15 4.11
N ARG A 201 14.45 9.91 4.39
CA ARG A 201 15.61 10.08 3.49
C ARG A 201 16.90 10.35 4.27
N PRO A 202 18.06 10.14 3.67
CA PRO A 202 19.30 10.70 4.15
C PRO A 202 19.43 12.19 3.80
N GLU A 203 20.46 12.84 4.36
CA GLU A 203 20.77 14.24 4.09
C GLU A 203 21.01 14.50 2.60
N GLU A 204 21.92 13.71 2.03
CA GLU A 204 22.23 13.66 0.61
C GLU A 204 21.44 12.57 -0.11
N TYR A 205 21.42 12.57 -1.44
CA TYR A 205 20.84 11.47 -2.22
C TYR A 205 21.40 10.11 -1.79
N TRP A 206 20.60 9.06 -1.96
CA TRP A 206 21.04 7.71 -1.63
C TRP A 206 22.29 7.33 -2.42
N LYS A 207 23.21 6.61 -1.77
CA LYS A 207 24.38 6.05 -2.46
C LYS A 207 23.93 4.98 -3.45
N ALA A 208 24.32 5.13 -4.71
CA ALA A 208 24.07 4.17 -5.77
C ALA A 208 24.55 2.75 -5.38
N GLY A 209 23.79 1.73 -5.76
CA GLY A 209 24.05 0.32 -5.43
C GLY A 209 23.72 -0.09 -3.99
N SER A 210 23.27 0.83 -3.13
CA SER A 210 22.91 0.47 -1.76
C SER A 210 21.57 -0.25 -1.68
N LYS A 211 21.48 -1.21 -0.76
CA LYS A 211 20.21 -1.83 -0.34
C LYS A 211 19.62 -1.04 0.83
N VAL A 212 18.35 -0.67 0.72
CA VAL A 212 17.56 -0.04 1.78
C VAL A 212 16.61 -1.08 2.38
N THR A 213 16.54 -1.12 3.71
CA THR A 213 15.68 -2.03 4.49
C THR A 213 14.74 -1.21 5.36
N MET A 214 13.44 -1.45 5.21
CA MET A 214 12.37 -0.91 6.02
C MET A 214 11.84 -2.01 6.93
N LYS A 215 11.99 -1.84 8.25
CA LYS A 215 11.35 -2.70 9.26
C LYS A 215 10.14 -1.95 9.79
N ILE A 216 8.97 -2.53 9.57
CA ILE A 216 7.68 -2.02 10.00
C ILE A 216 7.21 -2.92 11.14
N ASP A 217 7.10 -2.38 12.34
CA ASP A 217 6.67 -3.11 13.54
C ASP A 217 5.50 -2.39 14.23
N LEU A 218 4.43 -2.14 13.45
CA LEU A 218 3.27 -1.37 13.86
C LEU A 218 2.16 -2.23 14.48
N ASP A 219 2.27 -3.55 14.46
CA ASP A 219 1.25 -4.45 15.00
C ASP A 219 1.07 -4.23 16.52
N GLY A 220 -0.10 -3.76 16.91
CA GLY A 220 -0.43 -3.39 18.30
C GLY A 220 0.06 -2.01 18.74
N VAL A 221 0.65 -1.20 17.86
CA VAL A 221 1.06 0.17 18.17
C VAL A 221 -0.15 1.10 18.09
N GLU A 222 -0.47 1.81 19.17
CA GLU A 222 -1.54 2.79 19.18
C GLU A 222 -1.09 4.07 18.46
N GLY A 223 -1.74 4.40 17.34
CA GLY A 223 -1.43 5.58 16.53
C GLY A 223 -2.40 6.74 16.77
N ALA A 224 -3.61 6.43 17.25
CA ALA A 224 -4.62 7.37 17.73
C ALA A 224 -5.46 6.67 18.80
N ASN A 225 -6.23 7.42 19.59
CA ASN A 225 -7.03 6.88 20.71
C ASN A 225 -7.90 5.69 20.27
N GLY A 226 -7.57 4.48 20.76
CA GLY A 226 -8.25 3.23 20.45
C GLY A 226 -8.00 2.66 19.05
N VAL A 227 -7.04 3.21 18.30
CA VAL A 227 -6.73 2.82 16.91
C VAL A 227 -5.30 2.29 16.80
N TYR A 228 -5.19 1.01 16.46
CA TYR A 228 -3.93 0.26 16.50
C TYR A 228 -3.40 -0.11 15.11
N GLY A 229 -2.09 -0.05 14.94
CA GLY A 229 -1.44 -0.54 13.74
C GLY A 229 -1.55 -2.07 13.67
N VAL A 230 -1.59 -2.61 12.46
CA VAL A 230 -1.77 -4.05 12.23
C VAL A 230 -0.74 -4.61 11.23
N GLN A 231 0.34 -3.88 10.98
CA GLN A 231 1.37 -4.28 10.03
C GLN A 231 2.67 -4.63 10.76
N LYS A 232 3.17 -5.84 10.52
CA LYS A 232 4.51 -6.28 10.93
C LYS A 232 5.21 -6.96 9.76
N LYS A 233 6.18 -6.29 9.15
CA LYS A 233 6.93 -6.83 7.99
C LYS A 233 8.26 -6.14 7.79
N THR A 234 9.15 -6.81 7.08
CA THR A 234 10.40 -6.24 6.58
C THR A 234 10.33 -6.17 5.07
N VAL A 235 10.65 -5.01 4.52
CA VAL A 235 10.66 -4.74 3.08
C VAL A 235 12.04 -4.25 2.70
N THR A 236 12.51 -4.66 1.52
CA THR A 236 13.79 -4.20 1.01
C THR A 236 13.66 -3.78 -0.43
N PHE A 237 14.45 -2.79 -0.83
CA PHE A 237 14.59 -2.35 -2.21
C PHE A 237 16.04 -1.92 -2.47
N THR A 238 16.36 -1.72 -3.74
CA THR A 238 17.73 -1.40 -4.19
C THR A 238 17.78 0.00 -4.79
N ILE A 239 18.85 0.72 -4.49
CA ILE A 239 19.18 1.97 -5.17
C ILE A 239 20.01 1.63 -6.40
N GLY A 240 19.55 2.03 -7.58
CA GLY A 240 20.20 1.81 -8.86
C GLY A 240 21.34 2.80 -9.12
N HIS A 241 21.44 3.25 -10.37
CA HIS A 241 22.39 4.28 -10.79
C HIS A 241 22.06 5.65 -10.16
N SER A 242 23.05 6.53 -10.10
CA SER A 242 22.81 7.95 -9.82
C SER A 242 22.47 8.66 -11.12
N GLN A 243 21.27 9.23 -11.24
CA GLN A 243 20.93 10.09 -12.38
C GLN A 243 20.24 11.37 -11.93
N VAL A 244 20.80 12.49 -12.39
CA VAL A 244 20.28 13.84 -12.16
C VAL A 244 20.18 14.53 -13.52
N SER A 245 18.96 14.95 -13.86
CA SER A 245 18.65 15.63 -15.11
C SER A 245 18.37 17.10 -14.83
N THR A 246 19.25 18.00 -15.25
CA THR A 246 19.10 19.44 -14.98
C THR A 246 18.45 20.14 -16.16
N VAL A 247 17.23 20.61 -15.97
CA VAL A 247 16.48 21.50 -16.88
C VAL A 247 16.86 22.94 -16.57
N ASP A 248 17.42 23.63 -17.56
CA ASP A 248 17.64 25.07 -17.50
C ASP A 248 16.60 25.79 -18.36
N VAL A 249 15.70 26.53 -17.71
CA VAL A 249 14.60 27.23 -18.40
C VAL A 249 15.12 28.38 -19.25
N ASN A 250 16.28 28.97 -18.95
CA ASN A 250 16.82 30.05 -19.78
C ASN A 250 17.34 29.53 -21.12
N THR A 251 18.00 28.37 -21.13
CA THR A 251 18.56 27.76 -22.35
C THR A 251 17.62 26.74 -22.99
N GLN A 252 16.47 26.46 -22.36
CA GLN A 252 15.48 25.47 -22.79
C GLN A 252 16.12 24.11 -23.10
N THR A 253 17.08 23.71 -22.26
CA THR A 253 17.88 22.50 -22.44
C THR A 253 17.92 21.68 -21.15
N MET A 254 17.79 20.36 -21.28
CA MET A 254 17.97 19.41 -20.19
C MET A 254 19.28 18.65 -20.36
N THR A 255 20.16 18.73 -19.36
CA THR A 255 21.41 17.96 -19.31
C THR A 255 21.24 16.75 -18.40
N VAL A 256 21.39 15.55 -18.95
CA VAL A 256 21.24 14.28 -18.22
C VAL A 256 22.63 13.79 -17.80
N VAL A 257 22.86 13.75 -16.49
CA VAL A 257 24.09 13.24 -15.88
C VAL A 257 23.78 11.93 -15.20
N ARG A 258 24.52 10.87 -15.55
CA ARG A 258 24.46 9.56 -14.89
C ARG A 258 25.83 9.20 -14.35
N ASP A 259 25.89 8.82 -13.08
CA ASP A 259 27.10 8.40 -12.37
C ASP A 259 28.27 9.41 -12.54
N GLY A 260 27.93 10.71 -12.53
CA GLY A 260 28.90 11.81 -12.66
C GLY A 260 29.28 12.18 -14.10
N ALA A 261 28.81 11.46 -15.12
CA ALA A 261 29.09 11.75 -16.53
C ALA A 261 27.84 12.26 -17.27
N THR A 262 28.00 13.30 -18.08
CA THR A 262 26.93 13.74 -18.99
C THR A 262 26.72 12.71 -20.10
N ILE A 263 25.53 12.13 -20.16
CA ILE A 263 25.18 11.11 -21.17
C ILE A 263 24.34 11.68 -22.31
N LYS A 264 23.67 12.83 -22.09
CA LYS A 264 22.85 13.49 -23.12
C LYS A 264 22.57 14.94 -22.78
N SER A 265 22.45 15.75 -23.82
CA SER A 265 21.76 17.05 -23.78
C SER A 265 20.51 16.95 -24.65
N VAL A 266 19.37 17.36 -24.11
CA VAL A 266 18.04 17.19 -24.71
C VAL A 266 17.37 18.57 -24.83
N PRO A 267 17.02 19.04 -26.04
CA PRO A 267 16.20 20.25 -26.21
C PRO A 267 14.82 20.05 -25.58
N ILE A 268 14.36 21.02 -24.79
CA ILE A 268 13.07 20.97 -24.09
C ILE A 268 12.21 22.20 -24.41
N SER A 269 10.92 22.13 -24.08
CA SER A 269 10.03 23.30 -23.98
C SER A 269 9.38 23.29 -22.60
N ALA A 270 9.77 24.22 -21.74
CA ALA A 270 9.23 24.36 -20.39
C ALA A 270 7.86 25.08 -20.38
N GLY A 271 7.41 25.47 -19.20
CA GLY A 271 6.24 26.34 -19.00
C GLY A 271 6.35 27.66 -19.75
N SER A 272 5.21 28.18 -20.22
CA SER A 272 5.13 29.53 -20.78
C SER A 272 5.32 30.60 -19.70
N SER A 273 5.35 31.88 -20.09
CA SER A 273 5.36 32.99 -19.14
C SER A 273 4.09 33.11 -18.30
N GLU A 274 2.97 32.55 -18.78
CA GLU A 274 1.69 32.53 -18.06
C GLU A 274 1.59 31.33 -17.11
N PHE A 275 2.18 30.20 -17.51
CA PHE A 275 2.16 28.94 -16.77
C PHE A 275 3.58 28.42 -16.59
N THR A 276 4.29 29.04 -15.67
CA THR A 276 5.71 28.80 -15.43
C THR A 276 5.93 27.41 -14.82
N THR A 277 7.11 26.82 -15.06
CA THR A 277 7.49 25.53 -14.44
C THR A 277 8.11 25.78 -13.08
N TYR A 278 7.75 25.02 -12.04
CA TYR A 278 8.42 25.14 -10.74
C TYR A 278 9.94 25.00 -10.84
N ASN A 279 10.68 25.74 -10.02
CA ASN A 279 12.08 25.44 -9.73
C ASN A 279 12.19 24.26 -8.74
N GLY A 280 13.40 23.70 -8.59
CA GLY A 280 13.74 22.76 -7.53
C GLY A 280 14.07 21.36 -8.00
N GLN A 281 14.32 20.50 -7.03
CA GLN A 281 14.66 19.09 -7.19
C GLN A 281 13.39 18.25 -7.13
N MET A 282 13.03 17.60 -8.23
CA MET A 282 11.82 16.79 -8.34
C MET A 282 12.16 15.33 -8.62
N VAL A 283 11.52 14.43 -7.89
CA VAL A 283 11.73 12.98 -8.04
C VAL A 283 10.73 12.44 -9.05
N ILE A 284 11.18 11.62 -10.00
CA ILE A 284 10.29 10.88 -10.89
C ILE A 284 9.54 9.84 -10.06
N THR A 285 8.25 10.04 -9.80
CA THR A 285 7.45 9.13 -8.95
C THR A 285 6.74 8.04 -9.74
N GLU A 286 6.38 8.32 -10.99
CA GLU A 286 5.63 7.41 -11.85
C GLU A 286 6.06 7.58 -13.30
N LYS A 287 5.90 6.51 -14.08
CA LYS A 287 6.19 6.48 -15.52
C LYS A 287 5.01 5.85 -16.26
N PHE A 288 4.56 6.50 -17.32
CA PHE A 288 3.49 6.05 -18.19
C PHE A 288 3.96 6.11 -19.64
N GLU A 289 3.89 4.98 -20.36
CA GLU A 289 4.12 5.00 -21.81
C GLU A 289 3.14 5.92 -22.52
N LYS A 290 1.90 5.98 -22.00
CA LYS A 290 0.83 6.86 -22.49
C LYS A 290 -0.09 7.25 -21.33
N LEU A 291 -0.40 8.53 -21.23
CA LEU A 291 -1.27 9.10 -20.20
C LEU A 291 -2.24 10.11 -20.82
N ARG A 292 -3.51 10.07 -20.40
CA ARG A 292 -4.42 11.19 -20.66
C ARG A 292 -4.11 12.32 -19.69
N MET A 293 -3.73 13.48 -20.21
CA MET A 293 -3.50 14.68 -19.40
C MET A 293 -4.69 15.62 -19.55
N ASP A 294 -5.40 15.85 -18.45
CA ASP A 294 -6.60 16.67 -18.39
C ASP A 294 -6.40 17.82 -17.39
N SER A 295 -6.40 19.05 -17.89
CA SER A 295 -6.19 20.28 -17.11
C SER A 295 -7.17 20.45 -15.93
N ARG A 296 -8.37 19.85 -16.00
CA ARG A 296 -9.35 19.88 -14.91
C ARG A 296 -8.86 19.15 -13.66
N THR A 297 -8.02 18.12 -13.83
CA THR A 297 -7.47 17.34 -12.72
C THR A 297 -6.43 18.11 -11.89
N VAL A 298 -5.94 19.23 -12.43
CA VAL A 298 -4.89 20.08 -11.83
C VAL A 298 -5.37 21.52 -11.62
N GLY A 299 -6.67 21.78 -11.73
CA GLY A 299 -7.27 23.08 -11.45
C GLY A 299 -7.06 24.15 -12.53
N LEU A 300 -6.71 23.77 -13.76
CA LEU A 300 -6.46 24.68 -14.89
C LEU A 300 -7.66 24.79 -15.85
N ALA A 301 -8.88 24.66 -15.32
CA ALA A 301 -10.13 24.71 -16.08
C ALA A 301 -10.07 23.83 -17.36
N ASN A 302 -10.33 24.39 -18.55
CA ASN A 302 -10.33 23.67 -19.82
C ASN A 302 -9.12 24.02 -20.70
N ALA A 303 -7.95 24.29 -20.10
CA ALA A 303 -6.75 24.68 -20.85
C ALA A 303 -6.26 23.60 -21.82
N TYR A 304 -6.41 22.32 -21.47
CA TYR A 304 -6.07 21.18 -22.33
C TYR A 304 -6.77 19.88 -21.88
N ASP A 305 -6.97 18.96 -22.82
CA ASP A 305 -7.38 17.57 -22.60
C ASP A 305 -6.78 16.71 -23.72
N ILE A 306 -5.59 16.15 -23.46
CA ILE A 306 -4.82 15.37 -24.44
C ILE A 306 -4.93 13.89 -24.08
N PRO A 307 -5.56 13.05 -24.92
CA PRO A 307 -5.93 11.67 -24.55
C PRO A 307 -4.74 10.69 -24.48
N ASP A 308 -3.60 11.06 -25.09
CA ASP A 308 -2.52 10.13 -25.37
C ASP A 308 -1.13 10.75 -25.29
N VAL A 309 -0.85 11.53 -24.25
CA VAL A 309 0.49 12.09 -24.02
C VAL A 309 1.50 10.94 -23.83
N PRO A 310 2.49 10.79 -24.73
CA PRO A 310 3.45 9.70 -24.65
C PRO A 310 4.54 9.98 -23.62
N HIS A 311 5.15 8.90 -23.11
CA HIS A 311 6.38 8.94 -22.30
C HIS A 311 6.30 9.89 -21.09
N ALA A 312 5.16 9.91 -20.42
CA ALA A 312 4.90 10.82 -19.31
C ALA A 312 5.54 10.32 -18.02
N MET A 313 6.28 11.20 -17.33
CA MET A 313 6.93 10.94 -16.06
C MET A 313 6.54 12.00 -15.04
N ARG A 314 5.89 11.58 -13.95
CA ARG A 314 5.34 12.50 -12.94
C ARG A 314 6.44 13.03 -12.03
N LEU A 315 6.44 14.34 -11.82
CA LEU A 315 7.38 15.06 -10.94
C LEU A 315 6.71 15.67 -9.71
N THR A 316 5.44 16.07 -9.82
CA THR A 316 4.69 16.67 -8.72
C THR A 316 3.27 16.11 -8.66
N GLN A 317 2.66 16.13 -7.47
CA GLN A 317 1.25 15.77 -7.31
C GLN A 317 0.32 16.83 -7.92
N SER A 318 0.75 18.09 -7.94
CA SER A 318 0.02 19.20 -8.56
C SER A 318 0.07 19.19 -10.10
N GLY A 319 0.69 18.19 -10.73
CA GLY A 319 0.54 17.97 -12.18
C GLY A 319 1.72 18.34 -13.08
N THR A 320 2.91 18.57 -12.55
CA THR A 320 4.13 18.75 -13.36
C THR A 320 4.64 17.40 -13.84
N PHE A 321 4.86 17.28 -15.15
CA PHE A 321 5.45 16.11 -15.79
C PHE A 321 6.62 16.51 -16.69
N ILE A 322 7.55 15.59 -16.91
CA ILE A 322 8.29 15.53 -18.18
C ILE A 322 7.53 14.59 -19.09
N HIS A 323 7.30 14.96 -20.34
CA HIS A 323 6.57 14.12 -21.27
C HIS A 323 6.91 14.40 -22.73
N GLY A 324 6.51 13.49 -23.61
CA GLY A 324 6.56 13.70 -25.04
C GLY A 324 5.47 14.65 -25.51
N ASN A 325 5.82 15.56 -26.40
CA ASN A 325 4.92 16.49 -27.04
C ASN A 325 4.98 16.23 -28.56
N TYR A 326 3.88 15.78 -29.12
CA TYR A 326 3.72 15.54 -30.55
C TYR A 326 2.85 16.60 -31.26
N TRP A 327 2.16 17.45 -30.49
CA TRP A 327 1.17 18.44 -30.98
C TRP A 327 1.76 19.85 -31.12
N TYR A 328 3.08 19.98 -31.10
CA TYR A 328 3.78 21.25 -31.33
C TYR A 328 3.69 21.68 -32.81
N ASN A 329 3.88 22.97 -33.06
CA ASN A 329 3.97 23.50 -34.42
C ASN A 329 5.27 23.03 -35.10
N LYS A 330 5.17 22.10 -36.05
CA LYS A 330 6.32 21.55 -36.79
C LYS A 330 7.08 22.59 -37.62
N GLY A 331 6.41 23.65 -38.08
CA GLY A 331 7.06 24.75 -38.81
C GLY A 331 7.82 25.73 -37.90
N ASN A 332 7.55 25.69 -36.60
CA ASN A 332 8.23 26.52 -35.59
C ASN A 332 8.35 25.75 -34.27
N PRO A 333 9.19 24.69 -34.22
CA PRO A 333 9.29 23.82 -33.05
C PRO A 333 9.83 24.62 -31.85
N PRO A 334 9.24 24.47 -30.65
CA PRO A 334 9.61 25.25 -29.47
C PRO A 334 10.86 24.73 -28.76
N PHE A 335 11.24 23.46 -28.97
CA PHE A 335 12.27 22.78 -28.20
C PHE A 335 13.64 23.43 -28.36
N GLY A 336 14.32 23.70 -27.25
CA GLY A 336 15.60 24.40 -27.21
C GLY A 336 15.51 25.92 -27.43
N ARG A 337 14.30 26.48 -27.48
CA ARG A 337 14.09 27.90 -27.84
C ARG A 337 13.15 28.65 -26.92
N GLN A 338 11.98 28.09 -26.60
CA GLN A 338 10.98 28.76 -25.79
C GLN A 338 10.11 27.78 -25.01
N GLY A 339 9.66 28.20 -23.82
CA GLY A 339 8.65 27.50 -23.06
C GLY A 339 7.25 27.78 -23.61
N THR A 340 6.46 26.72 -23.80
CA THR A 340 5.08 26.81 -24.35
C THR A 340 4.07 25.97 -23.58
N SER A 341 4.48 25.27 -22.52
CA SER A 341 3.61 24.34 -21.80
C SER A 341 2.82 25.03 -20.68
N HIS A 342 1.95 24.26 -20.01
CA HIS A 342 1.23 24.68 -18.81
C HIS A 342 1.97 24.28 -17.51
N GLY A 343 3.30 24.42 -17.50
CA GLY A 343 4.17 24.08 -16.37
C GLY A 343 4.92 22.74 -16.50
N CYS A 344 4.57 21.88 -17.46
CA CYS A 344 5.33 20.67 -17.79
C CYS A 344 6.65 20.97 -18.50
N VAL A 345 7.54 19.98 -18.56
CA VAL A 345 8.74 20.00 -19.40
C VAL A 345 8.48 19.09 -20.60
N GLY A 346 8.16 19.70 -21.75
CA GLY A 346 7.89 19.00 -22.99
C GLY A 346 9.16 18.61 -23.74
N LEU A 347 9.21 17.36 -24.20
CA LEU A 347 10.26 16.82 -25.05
C LEU A 347 9.69 16.55 -26.45
N GLN A 348 10.49 16.69 -27.50
CA GLN A 348 10.04 16.35 -28.84
C GLN A 348 9.66 14.87 -28.93
N ASP A 349 8.47 14.61 -29.47
CA ASP A 349 7.97 13.25 -29.68
C ASP A 349 7.07 13.17 -30.92
N VAL A 350 6.53 11.97 -31.19
CA VAL A 350 5.53 11.70 -32.22
C VAL A 350 4.28 11.07 -31.59
N GLN A 351 3.14 11.21 -32.29
CA GLN A 351 1.90 10.63 -31.80
C GLN A 351 2.04 9.11 -31.66
N GLY A 352 1.62 8.56 -30.52
CA GLY A 352 1.80 7.15 -30.18
C GLY A 352 3.19 6.75 -29.67
N GLY A 353 4.14 7.69 -29.51
CA GLY A 353 5.43 7.44 -28.86
C GLY A 353 6.36 6.46 -29.61
N GLN A 354 6.25 6.39 -30.93
CA GLN A 354 7.02 5.44 -31.74
C GLN A 354 8.34 6.02 -32.26
N GLY A 355 9.26 5.15 -32.68
CA GLY A 355 10.56 5.54 -33.26
C GLY A 355 11.54 6.15 -32.24
N ASP A 356 12.65 6.70 -32.74
CA ASP A 356 13.72 7.25 -31.90
C ASP A 356 13.51 8.74 -31.67
N THR A 357 12.75 9.08 -30.62
CA THR A 357 12.50 10.48 -30.23
C THR A 357 13.28 10.87 -28.97
N PRO A 358 13.61 12.17 -28.79
CA PRO A 358 14.25 12.64 -27.56
C PRO A 358 13.47 12.27 -26.29
N SER A 359 12.14 12.34 -26.37
CA SER A 359 11.22 11.95 -25.31
C SER A 359 11.32 10.46 -24.96
N LYS A 360 11.23 9.57 -25.97
CA LYS A 360 11.35 8.13 -25.77
C LYS A 360 12.71 7.76 -25.18
N TRP A 361 13.78 8.32 -25.73
CA TRP A 361 15.13 8.10 -25.22
C TRP A 361 15.22 8.45 -23.74
N PHE A 362 14.70 9.62 -23.34
CA PHE A 362 14.75 10.04 -21.93
C PHE A 362 13.90 9.14 -21.03
N PHE A 363 12.73 8.71 -21.50
CA PHE A 363 11.86 7.79 -20.78
C PHE A 363 12.51 6.42 -20.57
N GLU A 364 13.09 5.82 -21.61
CA GLU A 364 13.77 4.52 -21.52
C GLU A 364 15.05 4.60 -20.67
N ASN A 365 15.70 5.77 -20.63
CA ASN A 365 16.90 6.02 -19.85
C ASN A 365 16.63 6.64 -18.47
N SER A 366 15.39 6.63 -17.99
CA SER A 366 15.06 7.11 -16.64
C SER A 366 14.34 6.04 -15.86
N THR A 367 14.52 6.04 -14.54
CA THR A 367 13.85 5.13 -13.61
C THR A 367 13.12 5.94 -12.54
N VAL A 368 12.04 5.37 -11.98
CA VAL A 368 11.37 5.93 -10.80
C VAL A 368 12.41 6.15 -9.69
N GLY A 369 12.45 7.34 -9.13
CA GLY A 369 13.47 7.76 -8.17
C GLY A 369 14.61 8.60 -8.73
N ASP A 370 14.78 8.67 -10.06
CA ASP A 370 15.74 9.61 -10.66
C ASP A 370 15.29 11.05 -10.40
N VAL A 371 16.27 11.97 -10.31
CA VAL A 371 16.01 13.37 -9.96
C VAL A 371 16.05 14.25 -11.20
N VAL A 372 15.09 15.18 -11.26
CA VAL A 372 15.05 16.27 -12.23
C VAL A 372 15.21 17.57 -11.47
N ILE A 373 16.25 18.34 -11.77
CA ILE A 373 16.45 19.67 -11.20
C ILE A 373 15.99 20.70 -12.23
N VAL A 374 15.00 21.51 -11.89
CA VAL A 374 14.62 22.67 -12.69
C VAL A 374 15.24 23.92 -12.07
N LYS A 375 15.93 24.71 -12.89
CA LYS A 375 16.52 25.99 -12.47
C LYS A 375 16.20 27.10 -13.46
N ASN A 376 16.40 28.33 -12.99
CA ASN A 376 16.23 29.57 -13.77
C ASN A 376 14.80 29.76 -14.31
N SER A 377 13.80 29.11 -13.72
CA SER A 377 12.41 29.44 -14.01
C SER A 377 12.02 30.72 -13.27
N PRO A 378 11.16 31.58 -13.82
CA PRO A 378 10.57 32.71 -13.09
C PRO A 378 9.58 32.29 -11.98
N ASP A 379 9.31 31.00 -11.81
CA ASP A 379 8.42 30.47 -10.76
C ASP A 379 9.13 30.30 -9.40
N LYS A 380 8.35 29.99 -8.36
CA LYS A 380 8.86 29.54 -7.07
C LYS A 380 9.44 28.12 -7.14
N THR A 381 10.20 27.76 -6.09
CA THR A 381 10.62 26.37 -5.86
C THR A 381 9.42 25.53 -5.46
N VAL A 382 9.34 24.31 -5.98
CA VAL A 382 8.32 23.32 -5.60
C VAL A 382 8.36 23.07 -4.08
N THR A 383 7.20 22.96 -3.45
CA THR A 383 7.14 22.68 -2.01
C THR A 383 7.55 21.22 -1.74
N PRO A 384 8.20 20.94 -0.59
CA PRO A 384 8.67 19.59 -0.26
C PRO A 384 7.60 18.50 -0.30
N GLU A 385 6.38 18.82 0.13
CA GLU A 385 5.23 17.91 0.22
C GLU A 385 4.54 17.65 -1.13
N ASN A 386 4.77 18.49 -2.16
CA ASN A 386 4.16 18.33 -3.46
C ASN A 386 4.87 17.24 -4.27
N GLY A 387 4.36 16.01 -4.22
CA GLY A 387 5.09 14.83 -4.70
C GLY A 387 6.08 14.35 -3.65
N LEU A 388 7.16 13.68 -4.08
CA LEU A 388 8.20 13.15 -3.20
C LEU A 388 9.43 14.08 -3.14
N ASN A 389 9.19 15.39 -3.01
CA ASN A 389 10.16 16.45 -3.31
C ASN A 389 10.82 17.03 -2.05
N GLY A 390 10.97 16.20 -1.01
CA GLY A 390 11.59 16.53 0.28
C GLY A 390 13.01 17.09 0.23
N TRP A 391 13.69 16.95 -0.91
CA TRP A 391 15.03 17.48 -1.20
C TRP A 391 15.08 19.01 -1.31
N ASN A 392 13.93 19.68 -1.46
CA ASN A 392 13.83 21.14 -1.45
C ASN A 392 13.73 21.74 -0.04
N MET A 393 13.77 20.89 1.00
CA MET A 393 13.79 21.30 2.41
C MET A 393 15.21 21.19 2.96
N ALA A 394 15.64 22.21 3.70
CA ALA A 394 16.93 22.17 4.40
C ALA A 394 16.98 20.98 5.36
N TRP A 395 18.13 20.33 5.47
CA TRP A 395 18.25 19.11 6.30
C TRP A 395 17.91 19.35 7.77
N SER A 396 18.25 20.52 8.33
CA SER A 396 17.87 20.89 9.70
C SER A 396 16.35 20.96 9.90
N GLU A 397 15.61 21.47 8.92
CA GLU A 397 14.15 21.52 8.94
C GLU A 397 13.55 20.13 8.75
N TRP A 398 14.16 19.29 7.90
CA TRP A 398 13.77 17.89 7.74
C TRP A 398 13.84 17.15 9.07
N VAL A 399 14.98 17.25 9.75
CA VAL A 399 15.20 16.62 11.06
C VAL A 399 14.24 17.19 12.12
N ALA A 400 13.95 18.49 12.10
CA ALA A 400 13.01 19.11 13.03
C ALA A 400 11.56 18.62 12.87
N GLY A 401 11.19 18.09 11.70
CA GLY A 401 9.88 17.45 11.47
C GLY A 401 9.82 15.97 11.85
N SER A 402 10.89 15.40 12.40
CA SER A 402 10.90 14.07 13.01
C SER A 402 10.13 14.08 14.34
N ALA A 403 9.41 13.01 14.64
CA ALA A 403 8.79 12.80 15.95
C ALA A 403 9.69 12.01 16.93
N VAL A 404 10.85 11.52 16.47
CA VAL A 404 11.84 10.75 17.25
C VAL A 404 13.19 11.45 17.32
#